data_AF-A0A9K3JT89-F1
#
_entry.id   AF-A0A9K3JT89-F1
#
_cell.length_a   1.000
_cell.length_b   1.000
_cell.length_c   1.000
_cell.angle_alpha   90.00
_cell.angle_beta   90.00
_cell.angle_gamma   90.00
#
_symmetry.space_group_name_H-M   'P 1'
#
loop_
_entity.id
_entity.type
_entity.pdbx_description
1 polymer ?
#
loop_
_entity_poly.entity_id
_entity_poly.type
_entity_poly.pdbx_seq_one_letter_code
_entity_poly.pdbx_strand_id
1 'polypeptide(L)'
;MKIATLKTWYMLANWFRYSLVKSGAVIDNNNWPSFYPLVHHDIAGDIPIHLQRIQYVAYATLLAGVYIFFSIIYFLLGPPGAFYFWYRPLYRAFRKNNGMNFGCFFFNYAYHIVFFGFAAIGPRILFSGLHFAYIMSFIGFGFFATELVLSIWVMQKVYRVFRGNDKATTAPISIAL
;
A
#
# COMPACT_ATOMS: atom_id res chain seq x y z
N MET A 1 -5.97 32.36 26.71
CA MET A 1 -4.58 32.79 26.40
C MET A 1 -3.86 31.89 25.36
N LYS A 2 -4.56 31.34 24.34
CA LYS A 2 -3.94 30.45 23.31
C LYS A 2 -4.03 30.96 21.87
N ILE A 3 -4.79 32.02 21.60
CA ILE A 3 -5.01 32.56 20.23
C ILE A 3 -3.94 33.60 19.86
N ALA A 4 -3.39 34.32 20.85
CA ALA A 4 -2.36 35.34 20.62
C ALA A 4 -1.03 34.76 20.13
N THR A 5 -0.68 33.53 20.52
CA THR A 5 0.58 32.88 20.15
C THR A 5 0.59 32.46 18.67
N LEU A 6 -0.49 31.88 18.15
CA LEU A 6 -0.55 31.46 16.74
C LEU A 6 -0.43 32.64 15.77
N LYS A 7 -1.01 33.80 16.11
CA LYS A 7 -0.94 35.00 15.28
C LYS A 7 0.46 35.61 15.24
N THR A 8 1.17 35.64 16.38
CA THR A 8 2.57 36.11 16.42
C THR A 8 3.51 35.16 15.69
N TRP A 9 3.35 33.84 15.83
CA TRP A 9 4.13 32.87 15.06
C TRP A 9 3.92 32.99 13.55
N TYR A 10 2.67 33.20 13.10
CA TYR A 10 2.36 33.42 11.69
C TYR A 10 2.97 34.72 11.13
N MET A 11 2.92 35.81 11.90
CA MET A 11 3.54 37.08 11.53
C MET A 11 5.07 36.99 11.46
N LEU A 12 5.71 36.30 12.43
CA LEU A 12 7.15 36.04 12.43
C LEU A 12 7.58 35.21 11.21
N ALA A 13 6.83 34.15 10.89
CA ALA A 13 7.12 33.31 9.73
C ALA A 13 7.02 34.09 8.40
N ASN A 14 6.01 34.95 8.26
CA ASN A 14 5.85 35.79 7.07
C ASN A 14 6.90 36.91 6.98
N TRP A 15 7.27 37.52 8.10
CA TRP A 15 8.34 38.52 8.15
C TRP A 15 9.69 37.90 7.79
N PHE A 16 9.96 36.67 8.24
CA PHE A 16 11.16 35.93 7.89
C PHE A 16 11.20 35.59 6.39
N ARG A 17 10.11 35.06 5.83
CA ARG A 17 9.99 34.81 4.37
C ARG A 17 10.20 36.09 3.56
N TYR A 18 9.59 37.20 3.97
CA TYR A 18 9.76 38.50 3.32
C TYR A 18 11.21 38.98 3.34
N SER A 19 11.90 38.81 4.47
CA SER A 19 13.31 39.19 4.63
C SER A 19 14.25 38.37 3.73
N LEU A 20 13.96 37.07 3.56
CA LEU A 20 14.71 36.19 2.66
C LEU A 20 14.52 36.55 1.18
N VAL A 21 13.28 36.80 0.75
CA VAL A 21 13.00 37.29 -0.63
C VAL A 21 13.75 38.59 -0.89
N LYS A 22 13.73 39.51 0.09
CA LYS A 22 14.39 40.82 -0.01
C LYS A 22 15.91 40.73 -0.06
N SER A 23 16.52 39.71 0.54
CA SER A 23 17.96 39.46 0.45
C SER A 23 18.38 38.80 -0.86
N GLY A 24 17.45 38.58 -1.80
CA GLY A 24 17.70 37.84 -3.04
C GLY A 24 17.86 36.33 -2.83
N ALA A 25 17.48 35.80 -1.65
CA ALA A 25 17.48 34.37 -1.42
C ALA A 25 16.32 33.76 -2.22
N VAL A 26 16.63 32.86 -3.14
CA VAL A 26 15.63 32.08 -3.88
C VAL A 26 14.93 31.17 -2.87
N ILE A 27 13.75 31.58 -2.41
CA ILE A 27 12.89 30.74 -1.58
C ILE A 27 12.19 29.74 -2.48
N ASP A 28 12.82 28.59 -2.58
CA ASP A 28 12.32 27.53 -3.42
C ASP A 28 11.07 26.88 -2.82
N ASN A 29 10.02 26.66 -3.61
CA ASN A 29 8.80 26.03 -3.08
C ASN A 29 9.02 24.52 -2.95
N ASN A 30 9.67 24.08 -1.87
CA ASN A 30 9.94 22.66 -1.66
C ASN A 30 8.63 21.84 -1.67
N ASN A 31 8.49 21.01 -2.71
CA ASN A 31 7.27 20.27 -3.06
C ASN A 31 7.38 18.78 -2.63
N TRP A 32 8.61 18.25 -2.46
CA TRP A 32 8.79 16.80 -2.34
C TRP A 32 9.52 16.29 -1.09
N PRO A 33 9.02 15.20 -0.47
CA PRO A 33 7.61 14.74 -0.46
C PRO A 33 6.70 15.69 0.34
N SER A 34 5.38 15.65 0.10
CA SER A 34 4.37 16.53 0.75
C SER A 34 4.46 16.60 2.28
N PHE A 35 5.05 15.57 2.92
CA PHE A 35 5.22 15.48 4.37
C PHE A 35 6.65 15.78 4.87
N TYR A 36 7.65 15.89 3.99
CA TYR A 36 9.01 16.36 4.30
C TYR A 36 9.58 17.16 3.13
N PRO A 37 9.46 18.49 3.12
CA PRO A 37 9.93 19.34 2.01
C PRO A 37 11.46 19.42 1.98
N LEU A 38 12.12 18.44 1.35
CA LEU A 38 13.58 18.36 1.25
C LEU A 38 14.12 19.01 -0.05
N VAL A 39 13.36 18.95 -1.14
CA VAL A 39 13.78 19.39 -2.49
C VAL A 39 12.61 20.05 -3.23
N HIS A 40 12.87 21.17 -3.89
CA HIS A 40 11.96 21.75 -4.88
C HIS A 40 12.09 21.02 -6.22
N HIS A 41 10.95 20.74 -6.83
CA HIS A 41 10.91 20.07 -8.13
C HIS A 41 9.71 20.60 -8.92
N ASP A 42 9.92 21.63 -9.72
CA ASP A 42 8.97 22.12 -10.72
C ASP A 42 9.57 22.01 -12.12
N ILE A 43 9.32 20.87 -12.77
CA ILE A 43 9.82 20.60 -14.14
C ILE A 43 9.27 21.63 -15.14
N ALA A 44 8.06 22.15 -14.93
CA ALA A 44 7.40 23.06 -15.86
C ALA A 44 7.90 24.51 -15.72
N GLY A 45 8.22 24.92 -14.48
CA GLY A 45 8.72 26.27 -14.15
C GLY A 45 10.22 26.47 -14.37
N ASP A 46 11.05 25.47 -14.06
CA ASP A 46 12.51 25.64 -13.99
C ASP A 46 13.25 25.27 -15.28
N ILE A 47 12.69 24.36 -16.08
CA ILE A 47 13.37 23.77 -17.24
C ILE A 47 12.74 24.31 -18.53
N PRO A 48 13.52 24.80 -19.51
CA PRO A 48 12.96 25.28 -20.76
C PRO A 48 12.24 24.15 -21.52
N ILE A 49 11.13 24.48 -22.19
CA ILE A 49 10.16 23.51 -22.76
C ILE A 49 10.77 22.38 -23.60
N HIS A 50 11.87 22.67 -24.32
CA HIS A 50 12.55 21.70 -25.17
C HIS A 50 13.35 20.64 -24.39
N LEU A 51 13.80 20.94 -23.16
CA LEU A 51 14.52 20.02 -22.29
C LEU A 51 13.60 19.25 -21.34
N GLN A 52 12.39 19.76 -21.07
CA GLN A 52 11.44 19.14 -20.13
C GLN A 52 11.15 17.68 -20.47
N ARG A 53 11.02 17.35 -21.77
CA ARG A 53 10.75 15.98 -22.21
C ARG A 53 11.82 14.99 -21.74
N ILE A 54 13.09 15.38 -21.76
CA ILE A 54 14.21 14.53 -21.34
C ILE A 54 14.11 14.29 -19.83
N GLN A 55 13.78 15.34 -19.06
CA GLN A 55 13.60 15.22 -17.61
C GLN A 55 12.42 14.30 -17.24
N TYR A 56 11.29 14.41 -17.93
CA TYR A 56 10.14 13.52 -17.71
C TYR A 56 10.49 12.05 -18.03
N VAL A 57 11.25 11.80 -19.10
CA VAL A 57 11.69 10.45 -19.44
C VAL A 57 12.63 9.88 -18.37
N ALA A 58 13.59 10.66 -17.89
CA ALA A 58 14.50 10.26 -16.82
C ALA A 58 13.75 9.99 -15.49
N TYR A 59 12.74 10.81 -15.17
CA TYR A 59 11.90 10.60 -14.00
C TYR A 59 11.05 9.32 -14.13
N ALA A 60 10.48 9.06 -15.31
CA ALA A 60 9.71 7.85 -15.57
C ALA A 60 10.57 6.58 -15.47
N THR A 61 11.82 6.59 -15.95
CA THR A 61 12.72 5.43 -15.83
C THR A 61 13.15 5.19 -14.38
N LEU A 62 13.38 6.24 -13.60
CA LEU A 62 13.62 6.14 -12.16
C LEU A 62 12.43 5.46 -11.45
N LEU A 63 11.21 5.95 -11.68
CA LEU A 63 10.01 5.36 -11.11
C LEU A 63 9.84 3.89 -11.51
N ALA A 64 10.01 3.58 -12.80
CA ALA A 64 9.92 2.21 -13.30
C ALA A 64 10.94 1.28 -12.60
N GLY A 65 12.18 1.73 -12.41
CA GLY A 65 13.21 0.97 -11.69
C GLY A 65 12.82 0.68 -10.24
N VAL A 66 12.29 1.68 -9.53
CA VAL A 66 11.80 1.52 -8.14
C VAL A 66 10.64 0.52 -8.08
N TYR A 67 9.68 0.60 -8.99
CA TYR A 67 8.55 -0.35 -9.04
C TYR A 67 9.03 -1.78 -9.30
N ILE A 68 9.92 -1.99 -10.28
CA ILE A 68 10.47 -3.32 -10.59
C ILE A 68 11.19 -3.91 -9.38
N PHE A 69 12.00 -3.11 -8.68
CA PHE A 69 12.70 -3.55 -7.48
C PHE A 69 11.73 -4.05 -6.40
N PHE A 70 10.69 -3.28 -6.06
CA PHE A 70 9.68 -3.71 -5.10
C PHE A 70 8.85 -4.91 -5.59
N SER A 71 8.57 -5.03 -6.88
CA SER A 71 7.88 -6.18 -7.45
C SER A 71 8.67 -7.48 -7.30
N ILE A 72 9.99 -7.45 -7.51
CA ILE A 72 10.86 -8.62 -7.31
C ILE A 72 10.83 -9.06 -5.84
N ILE A 73 10.96 -8.12 -4.91
CA ILE A 73 10.89 -8.41 -3.48
C ILE A 73 9.53 -9.04 -3.13
N TYR A 74 8.44 -8.48 -3.63
CA TYR A 74 7.09 -9.02 -3.39
C TYR A 74 6.93 -10.43 -3.96
N PHE A 75 7.45 -10.71 -5.16
CA PHE A 75 7.36 -12.03 -5.78
C PHE A 75 8.20 -13.08 -5.02
N LEU A 76 9.37 -12.70 -4.51
CA LEU A 76 10.23 -13.61 -3.75
C LEU A 76 9.74 -13.84 -2.32
N LEU A 77 9.26 -12.80 -1.63
CA LEU A 77 8.80 -12.89 -0.25
C LEU A 77 7.33 -13.27 -0.11
N GLY A 78 6.50 -13.03 -1.12
CA GLY A 78 5.07 -13.30 -1.11
C GLY A 78 4.75 -14.78 -0.85
N PRO A 79 5.20 -15.73 -1.69
CA PRO A 79 4.91 -17.15 -1.50
C PRO A 79 5.48 -17.74 -0.20
N PRO A 80 6.75 -17.47 0.18
CA PRO A 80 7.27 -17.89 1.49
C PRO A 80 6.50 -17.24 2.65
N GLY A 81 6.21 -15.95 2.58
CA GLY A 81 5.44 -15.23 3.59
C GLY A 81 4.05 -15.85 3.78
N ALA A 82 3.33 -16.09 2.69
CA ALA A 82 2.03 -16.75 2.68
C ALA A 82 2.07 -18.12 3.37
N PHE A 83 3.10 -18.90 3.08
CA PHE A 83 3.31 -20.20 3.68
C PHE A 83 3.46 -20.11 5.21
N TYR A 84 4.29 -19.19 5.69
CA TYR A 84 4.58 -19.07 7.12
C TYR A 84 3.47 -18.36 7.93
N PHE A 85 2.86 -17.31 7.38
CA PHE A 85 1.95 -16.45 8.14
C PHE A 85 0.53 -17.00 8.27
N TRP A 86 0.00 -17.66 7.25
CA TRP A 86 -1.38 -18.17 7.31
C TRP A 86 -1.54 -19.64 6.93
N TYR A 87 -0.81 -20.16 5.93
CA TYR A 87 -0.95 -21.56 5.55
C TYR A 87 -0.51 -22.51 6.66
N ARG A 88 0.69 -22.31 7.21
CA ARG A 88 1.27 -23.17 8.26
C ARG A 88 0.48 -23.11 9.57
N PRO A 89 0.06 -21.94 10.10
CA PRO A 89 -0.82 -21.88 11.27
C PRO A 89 -2.16 -22.58 11.03
N LEU A 90 -2.79 -22.37 9.87
CA LEU A 90 -4.06 -23.02 9.52
C LEU A 90 -3.93 -24.54 9.48
N TYR A 91 -2.90 -25.04 8.80
CA TYR A 91 -2.63 -26.46 8.70
C TYR A 91 -2.38 -27.10 10.09
N ARG A 92 -1.62 -26.42 10.96
CA ARG A 92 -1.41 -26.86 12.35
C ARG A 92 -2.69 -26.80 13.18
N ALA A 93 -3.56 -25.84 12.92
CA ALA A 93 -4.85 -25.68 13.60
C ALA A 93 -5.76 -26.88 13.33
N PHE A 94 -5.89 -27.29 12.07
CA PHE A 94 -6.66 -28.47 11.70
C PHE A 94 -6.03 -29.77 12.19
N ARG A 95 -4.71 -29.91 12.11
CA ARG A 95 -4.03 -31.15 12.52
C ARG A 95 -4.06 -31.37 14.05
N LYS A 96 -3.84 -30.32 14.84
CA LYS A 96 -3.68 -30.43 16.30
C LYS A 96 -4.91 -30.01 17.11
N ASN A 97 -6.00 -29.57 16.45
CA ASN A 97 -7.20 -29.03 17.06
C ASN A 97 -6.90 -28.02 18.20
N ASN A 98 -5.96 -27.09 17.95
CA ASN A 98 -5.52 -26.10 18.94
C ASN A 98 -6.07 -24.71 18.57
N GLY A 99 -6.86 -24.13 19.48
CA GLY A 99 -7.44 -22.79 19.32
C GLY A 99 -6.41 -21.67 19.17
N MET A 100 -5.21 -21.79 19.76
CA MET A 100 -4.15 -20.79 19.61
C MET A 100 -3.67 -20.69 18.15
N ASN A 101 -3.58 -21.83 17.44
CA ASN A 101 -3.19 -21.82 16.02
C ASN A 101 -4.28 -21.22 15.13
N PHE A 102 -5.56 -21.45 15.46
CA PHE A 102 -6.69 -20.76 14.81
C PHE A 102 -6.63 -19.25 15.05
N GLY A 103 -6.38 -18.81 16.28
CA GLY A 103 -6.19 -17.40 16.61
C GLY A 103 -5.05 -16.74 15.82
N CYS A 104 -3.88 -17.38 15.76
CA CYS A 104 -2.76 -16.92 14.94
C CYS A 104 -3.11 -16.85 13.45
N PHE A 105 -3.86 -17.82 12.92
CA PHE A 105 -4.36 -17.76 11.54
C PHE A 105 -5.27 -16.54 11.35
N PHE A 106 -6.28 -16.35 12.19
CA PHE A 106 -7.24 -15.24 12.05
C PHE A 106 -6.56 -13.87 12.13
N PHE A 107 -5.64 -13.68 13.08
CA PHE A 107 -4.90 -12.44 13.22
C PHE A 107 -4.05 -12.13 11.99
N ASN A 108 -3.21 -13.07 11.54
CA ASN A 108 -2.36 -12.85 10.36
C ASN A 108 -3.16 -12.71 9.07
N TYR A 109 -4.22 -13.49 8.91
CA TYR A 109 -5.08 -13.44 7.73
C TYR A 109 -5.93 -12.16 7.69
N ALA A 110 -6.23 -11.54 8.83
CA ALA A 110 -6.86 -10.21 8.86
C ALA A 110 -5.93 -9.13 8.29
N TYR A 111 -4.63 -9.16 8.58
CA TYR A 111 -3.66 -8.24 7.93
C TYR A 111 -3.59 -8.46 6.43
N HIS A 112 -3.64 -9.72 5.98
CA HIS A 112 -3.71 -10.05 4.55
C HIS A 112 -4.94 -9.40 3.90
N ILE A 113 -6.13 -9.54 4.49
CA ILE A 113 -7.37 -8.90 4.00
C ILE A 113 -7.23 -7.37 3.95
N VAL A 114 -6.68 -6.74 4.99
CA VAL A 114 -6.49 -5.28 5.04
C VAL A 114 -5.51 -4.81 3.95
N PHE A 115 -4.39 -5.51 3.76
CA PHE A 115 -3.41 -5.20 2.72
C PHE A 115 -4.03 -5.28 1.32
N PHE A 116 -4.77 -6.34 1.02
CA PHE A 116 -5.44 -6.50 -0.28
C PHE A 116 -6.58 -5.51 -0.49
N GLY A 117 -7.29 -5.12 0.58
CA GLY A 117 -8.27 -4.04 0.54
C GLY A 117 -7.64 -2.67 0.19
N PHE A 118 -6.50 -2.35 0.79
CA PHE A 118 -5.75 -1.12 0.45
C PHE A 118 -5.20 -1.16 -0.98
N ALA A 119 -4.64 -2.31 -1.41
CA ALA A 119 -4.14 -2.51 -2.76
C ALA A 119 -5.24 -2.39 -3.83
N ALA A 120 -6.46 -2.85 -3.55
CA ALA A 120 -7.60 -2.73 -4.44
C ALA A 120 -8.02 -1.27 -4.68
N ILE A 121 -7.95 -0.39 -3.67
CA ILE A 121 -8.26 1.04 -3.86
C ILE A 121 -7.29 1.65 -4.88
N GLY A 122 -6.02 1.21 -4.83
CA GLY A 122 -4.97 1.58 -5.76
C GLY A 122 -4.57 3.07 -5.69
N PRO A 123 -3.37 3.45 -6.15
CA PRO A 123 -3.02 4.85 -6.32
C PRO A 123 -3.71 5.39 -7.57
N ARG A 124 -5.01 5.71 -7.48
CA ARG A 124 -5.75 6.48 -8.49
C ARG A 124 -5.19 7.89 -8.69
N ILE A 125 -4.28 8.32 -7.83
CA ILE A 125 -3.82 9.70 -7.64
C ILE A 125 -2.65 10.08 -8.58
N LEU A 126 -1.88 9.12 -9.11
CA LEU A 126 -0.58 9.41 -9.75
C LEU A 126 -0.60 9.55 -11.28
N PHE A 127 -1.67 9.16 -11.98
CA PHE A 127 -1.68 9.08 -13.45
C PHE A 127 -2.91 9.74 -14.08
N SER A 128 -3.20 10.98 -13.71
CA SER A 128 -4.18 11.81 -14.41
C SER A 128 -3.67 12.12 -15.83
N GLY A 129 -4.23 11.47 -16.85
CA GLY A 129 -4.06 11.88 -18.27
C GLY A 129 -3.66 10.79 -19.27
N LEU A 130 -3.36 9.56 -18.84
CA LEU A 130 -2.99 8.47 -19.76
C LEU A 130 -4.08 7.39 -19.83
N HIS A 131 -4.80 7.29 -20.95
CA HIS A 131 -5.88 6.30 -21.14
C HIS A 131 -5.43 4.85 -20.88
N PHE A 132 -4.18 4.50 -21.20
CA PHE A 132 -3.61 3.18 -20.95
C PHE A 132 -3.45 2.88 -19.45
N ALA A 133 -3.15 3.88 -18.62
CA ALA A 133 -2.97 3.71 -17.17
C ALA A 133 -4.29 3.31 -16.49
N TYR A 134 -5.44 3.77 -17.00
CA TYR A 134 -6.75 3.41 -16.47
C TYR A 134 -7.10 1.94 -16.73
N ILE A 135 -6.76 1.40 -17.91
CA ILE A 135 -7.02 -0.01 -18.24
C ILE A 135 -6.19 -0.93 -17.33
N MET A 136 -4.91 -0.63 -17.16
CA MET A 136 -4.03 -1.41 -16.27
C MET A 136 -4.48 -1.33 -14.81
N SER A 137 -4.96 -0.16 -14.37
CA SER A 137 -5.53 0.03 -13.04
C SER A 137 -6.83 -0.76 -12.84
N PHE A 138 -7.68 -0.83 -13.86
CA PHE A 138 -8.92 -1.62 -13.82
C PHE A 138 -8.63 -3.12 -13.73
N ILE A 139 -7.65 -3.62 -14.49
CA ILE A 139 -7.20 -5.01 -14.43
C ILE A 139 -6.64 -5.33 -13.04
N GLY A 140 -5.76 -4.46 -12.52
CA GLY A 140 -5.20 -4.62 -11.16
C GLY A 140 -6.28 -4.63 -10.08
N PHE A 141 -7.25 -3.71 -10.17
CA PHE A 141 -8.42 -3.70 -9.30
C PHE A 141 -9.19 -5.02 -9.36
N GLY A 142 -9.43 -5.58 -10.55
CA GLY A 142 -10.12 -6.85 -10.72
C GLY A 142 -9.43 -8.02 -10.00
N PHE A 143 -8.11 -8.14 -10.14
CA PHE A 143 -7.34 -9.18 -9.44
C PHE A 143 -7.37 -9.00 -7.92
N PHE A 144 -7.13 -7.78 -7.41
CA PHE A 144 -7.12 -7.52 -5.97
C PHE A 144 -8.52 -7.64 -5.34
N ALA A 145 -9.57 -7.22 -6.03
CA ALA A 145 -10.95 -7.39 -5.56
C ALA A 145 -11.34 -8.88 -5.52
N THR A 146 -10.94 -9.66 -6.51
CA THR A 146 -11.18 -11.12 -6.53
C THR A 146 -10.48 -11.80 -5.36
N GLU A 147 -9.21 -11.46 -5.11
CA GLU A 147 -8.45 -12.00 -3.97
C GLU A 147 -9.07 -11.62 -2.63
N LEU A 148 -9.58 -10.39 -2.51
CA LEU A 148 -10.27 -9.92 -1.31
C LEU A 148 -11.55 -10.73 -1.05
N VAL A 149 -12.38 -10.94 -2.07
CA VAL A 149 -13.61 -11.75 -1.96
C VAL A 149 -13.29 -13.20 -1.59
N LEU A 150 -12.31 -13.80 -2.25
CA LEU A 150 -11.85 -15.17 -1.95
C LEU A 150 -11.35 -15.27 -0.51
N SER A 151 -10.60 -14.27 -0.03
CA SER A 151 -10.09 -14.22 1.34
C SER A 151 -11.22 -14.14 2.37
N ILE A 152 -12.22 -13.29 2.14
CA ILE A 152 -13.40 -13.22 3.02
C ILE A 152 -14.14 -14.57 3.04
N TRP A 153 -14.29 -15.23 1.89
CA TRP A 153 -14.92 -16.54 1.82
C TRP A 153 -14.15 -17.63 2.60
N VAL A 154 -12.82 -17.69 2.46
CA VAL A 154 -11.96 -18.61 3.21
C VAL A 154 -12.09 -18.35 4.72
N MET A 155 -12.02 -17.08 5.13
CA MET A 155 -12.17 -16.66 6.52
C MET A 155 -13.50 -17.14 7.11
N GLN A 156 -14.61 -16.98 6.39
CA GLN A 156 -15.93 -17.46 6.81
C GLN A 156 -15.98 -18.99 6.95
N LYS A 157 -15.35 -19.74 6.03
CA LYS A 157 -15.28 -21.21 6.10
C LYS A 157 -14.49 -21.67 7.32
N VAL A 158 -13.30 -21.11 7.55
CA VAL A 158 -12.46 -21.47 8.69
C VAL A 158 -13.14 -21.09 10.01
N TYR A 159 -13.83 -19.95 10.06
CA TYR A 159 -14.59 -19.52 11.24
C TYR A 159 -15.72 -20.48 11.61
N ARG A 160 -16.46 -21.01 10.63
CA ARG A 160 -17.51 -22.02 10.88
C ARG A 160 -16.95 -23.31 11.45
N VAL A 161 -15.84 -23.79 10.90
CA VAL A 161 -15.14 -24.98 11.42
C VAL A 161 -14.67 -24.73 12.86
N PHE A 162 -14.05 -23.58 13.12
CA PHE A 162 -13.60 -23.20 14.46
C PHE A 162 -14.75 -23.11 15.48
N ARG A 163 -15.93 -22.60 15.07
CA ARG A 163 -17.13 -22.55 15.92
C ARG A 163 -17.78 -23.92 16.13
N GLY A 164 -17.33 -24.96 15.43
CA GLY A 164 -17.79 -26.33 15.59
C GLY A 164 -19.03 -26.68 14.75
N ASN A 165 -19.44 -25.84 13.81
CA ASN A 165 -20.66 -26.03 13.03
C ASN A 165 -20.52 -27.16 11.97
N ASP A 166 -19.29 -27.54 11.61
CA ASP A 166 -19.02 -28.53 10.55
C ASP A 166 -18.51 -29.89 11.08
N LYS A 167 -18.54 -30.13 12.41
CA LYS A 167 -18.09 -31.40 13.02
C LYS A 167 -18.91 -32.63 12.57
N ALA A 168 -20.09 -32.42 11.98
CA ALA A 168 -20.99 -33.48 11.53
C ALA A 168 -20.71 -33.98 10.09
N THR A 169 -19.94 -33.25 9.29
CA THR A 169 -19.76 -33.55 7.85
C THR A 169 -18.42 -34.19 7.52
N THR A 170 -17.47 -34.19 8.46
CA THR A 170 -16.21 -34.93 8.35
C THR A 170 -16.36 -36.30 9.00
N ALA A 171 -17.15 -37.18 8.39
CA ALA A 171 -16.88 -38.61 8.56
C ALA A 171 -15.44 -38.85 8.07
N PRO A 172 -14.61 -39.63 8.77
CA PRO A 172 -13.28 -39.96 8.28
C PRO A 172 -13.45 -40.57 6.88
N ILE A 173 -12.67 -40.09 5.91
CA ILE A 173 -12.50 -40.81 4.65
C ILE A 173 -11.93 -42.16 5.06
N SER A 174 -12.79 -43.16 5.21
CA SER A 174 -12.38 -44.55 5.29
C SER A 174 -11.65 -44.79 3.98
N ILE A 175 -10.33 -44.79 4.04
CA ILE A 175 -9.53 -45.34 2.97
C ILE A 175 -9.93 -46.81 2.97
N ALA A 176 -10.84 -47.18 2.08
CA ALA A 176 -11.11 -48.55 1.72
C ALA A 176 -9.85 -49.05 1.00
N LEU A 177 -8.92 -49.57 1.79
CA LEU A 177 -7.91 -50.54 1.38
C LEU A 177 -8.29 -51.87 2.01
#